data_AF-A0A935PF05-F1
#
_entry.id   AF-A0A935PF05-F1
#
_cell.length_a   1.000
_cell.length_b   1.000
_cell.length_c   1.000
_cell.angle_alpha   90.00
_cell.angle_beta   90.00
_cell.angle_gamma   90.00
#
_symmetry.space_group_name_H-M   'P 1'
#
loop_
_entity.id
_entity.type
_entity.pdbx_description
1 polymer ?
#
loop_
_entity_poly.entity_id
_entity_poly.type
_entity_poly.pdbx_seq_one_letter_code
_entity_poly.pdbx_strand_id
1 'polypeptide(L)'
;MPVNLSIKNVPDRIADRLRKRASRHHRSLQGELLAILEESVAGEKLFTAEEFLVEVRKSGLKTPAEAVRMVREDRDDRSRR
;
A
#
# COMPACT_ATOMS: atom_id res chain seq x y z
N MET A 1 -1.13 22.91 4.71
CA MET A 1 -1.30 24.02 3.74
C MET A 1 -1.28 23.41 2.35
N PRO A 2 -2.25 23.71 1.45
CA PRO A 2 -2.21 23.20 0.08
C PRO A 2 -1.02 23.81 -0.67
N VAL A 3 -0.27 22.97 -1.38
CA VAL A 3 0.88 23.38 -2.20
C VAL A 3 0.49 23.20 -3.67
N ASN A 4 0.65 24.26 -4.47
CA ASN A 4 0.40 24.20 -5.90
C ASN A 4 1.69 23.79 -6.63
N LEU A 5 1.63 22.72 -7.41
CA LEU A 5 2.73 22.27 -8.26
C LEU A 5 2.44 22.63 -9.72
N SER A 6 3.42 23.22 -10.40
CA SER A 6 3.33 23.55 -11.82
C SER A 6 4.53 22.95 -12.55
N ILE A 7 4.26 22.18 -13.61
CA ILE A 7 5.27 21.60 -14.48
C ILE A 7 5.30 22.42 -15.76
N LYS A 8 6.42 23.10 -16.03
CA LYS A 8 6.61 23.89 -17.25
C LYS A 8 7.10 22.99 -18.39
N ASN A 9 6.77 23.38 -19.63
CA ASN A 9 7.27 22.75 -20.85
C ASN A 9 7.00 21.24 -20.94
N VAL A 10 5.79 20.80 -20.57
CA VAL A 10 5.39 19.40 -20.72
C VAL A 10 5.30 19.07 -22.23
N PRO A 11 6.02 18.06 -22.73
CA PRO A 11 5.92 17.69 -24.14
C PRO A 11 4.49 17.24 -24.49
N ASP A 12 3.97 17.65 -25.64
CA ASP A 12 2.58 17.36 -26.06
C ASP A 12 2.25 15.88 -26.02
N ARG A 13 3.19 15.03 -26.48
CA ARG A 13 3.05 13.57 -26.42
C ARG A 13 2.76 13.02 -25.02
N ILE A 14 3.30 13.67 -23.98
CA ILE A 14 3.09 13.28 -22.58
C ILE A 14 1.75 13.81 -22.10
N ALA A 15 1.43 15.07 -22.39
CA ALA A 15 0.14 15.67 -22.05
C ALA A 15 -1.03 14.87 -22.64
N ASP A 16 -0.93 14.45 -23.90
CA ASP A 16 -1.94 13.64 -24.57
C ASP A 16 -2.12 12.25 -23.95
N ARG A 17 -1.01 11.60 -23.60
CA ARG A 17 -1.05 10.30 -22.90
C ARG A 17 -1.72 10.43 -21.53
N LEU A 18 -1.41 11.50 -20.79
CA LEU A 18 -2.03 11.77 -19.50
C LEU A 18 -3.53 12.06 -19.62
N ARG A 19 -3.95 12.85 -20.62
CA ARG A 19 -5.38 13.09 -20.89
C ARG A 19 -6.12 11.80 -21.21
N LYS A 20 -5.57 10.96 -22.11
CA LYS A 20 -6.16 9.66 -22.46
C LYS A 20 -6.26 8.74 -21.24
N ARG A 21 -5.22 8.71 -20.39
CA ARG A 21 -5.20 7.93 -19.15
C ARG A 21 -6.27 8.44 -18.17
N ALA A 22 -6.36 9.75 -17.96
CA ALA A 22 -7.38 10.37 -17.11
C ALA A 22 -8.80 10.03 -17.58
N SER A 23 -9.08 10.11 -18.89
CA SER A 23 -10.37 9.72 -19.46
C SER A 23 -10.71 8.24 -19.22
N ARG A 24 -9.73 7.35 -19.32
CA ARG A 24 -9.92 5.90 -19.04
C ARG A 24 -10.23 5.63 -17.57
N HIS A 25 -9.64 6.39 -16.66
CA HIS A 25 -9.90 6.27 -15.22
C HIS A 25 -11.09 7.12 -14.74
N HIS A 26 -11.81 7.77 -15.66
CA HIS A 26 -12.93 8.68 -15.35
C HIS A 26 -12.56 9.79 -14.36
N ARG A 27 -11.33 10.31 -14.47
CA ARG A 27 -10.78 11.37 -13.61
C ARG A 27 -10.47 12.62 -14.41
N SER A 28 -10.43 13.77 -13.73
CA SER A 28 -9.85 14.99 -14.30
C SER A 28 -8.34 14.81 -14.49
N LEU A 29 -7.72 15.60 -15.35
CA LEU A 29 -6.27 15.57 -15.54
C LEU A 29 -5.51 15.83 -14.24
N GLN A 30 -6.01 16.76 -13.42
CA GLN A 30 -5.45 17.05 -12.10
C GLN A 30 -5.59 15.85 -11.14
N GLY A 31 -6.74 15.19 -11.13
CA GLY A 31 -6.97 14.00 -10.30
C GLY A 31 -6.08 12.82 -10.72
N GLU A 32 -5.85 12.65 -12.03
CA GLU A 32 -4.94 11.63 -12.54
C GLU A 32 -3.47 11.92 -12.15
N LEU A 33 -3.04 13.17 -12.26
CA LEU A 33 -1.71 13.59 -11.81
C LEU A 33 -1.53 13.36 -10.32
N LEU A 34 -2.54 13.68 -9.50
CA LEU A 34 -2.49 13.44 -8.07
C LEU A 34 -2.39 11.94 -7.77
N ALA A 35 -3.18 11.10 -8.43
CA ALA A 35 -3.12 9.65 -8.24
C ALA A 35 -1.75 9.05 -8.59
N ILE A 36 -1.13 9.50 -9.69
CA ILE A 36 0.23 9.07 -10.08
C ILE A 36 1.25 9.48 -9.02
N LEU A 37 1.14 10.71 -8.49
CA LEU A 37 2.04 11.21 -7.44
C LEU A 37 1.84 10.42 -6.14
N GLU A 38 0.59 10.20 -5.73
CA GLU A 38 0.24 9.38 -4.57
C GLU A 38 0.81 7.97 -4.67
N GLU A 39 0.68 7.31 -5.82
CA GLU A 39 1.25 5.98 -6.07
C GLU A 39 2.79 6.01 -6.00
N SER A 40 3.41 7.03 -6.59
CA SER A 40 4.87 7.17 -6.61
C SER A 40 5.46 7.40 -5.22
N VAL A 41 4.79 8.18 -4.36
CA VAL A 41 5.22 8.41 -2.97
C VAL A 41 4.76 7.31 -2.02
N ALA A 42 3.68 6.58 -2.34
CA ALA A 42 3.26 5.42 -1.56
C ALA A 42 4.32 4.30 -1.58
N GLY A 43 5.10 4.22 -2.66
CA GLY A 43 6.28 3.35 -2.78
C GLY A 43 7.42 3.66 -1.79
N GLU A 44 7.36 4.78 -1.06
CA GLU A 44 8.34 5.12 -0.01
C GLU A 44 7.89 4.73 1.41
N LYS A 45 6.66 4.26 1.60
CA LYS A 45 6.28 3.59 2.86
C LYS A 45 6.83 2.16 2.85
N LEU A 46 8.15 2.07 2.90
CA LEU A 46 8.83 0.90 3.41
C LEU A 46 8.52 0.84 4.90
N PHE A 47 7.40 0.24 5.28
CA PHE A 47 7.28 -0.22 6.65
C PHE A 47 8.39 -1.24 6.85
N THR A 48 9.23 -1.02 7.86
CA THR A 48 9.99 -2.15 8.38
C THR A 48 8.99 -3.22 8.85
N ALA A 49 9.40 -4.49 8.86
CA ALA A 49 8.55 -5.57 9.35
C ALA A 49 8.00 -5.26 10.76
N GLU A 50 8.78 -4.55 11.57
CA GLU A 50 8.42 -4.09 12.92
C GLU A 50 7.35 -2.99 12.91
N GLU A 51 7.49 -1.97 12.06
CA GLU A 51 6.50 -0.88 11.95
C GLU A 51 5.16 -1.41 11.43
N PHE A 52 5.21 -2.33 10.46
CA PHE A 52 4.00 -3.01 9.96
C PHE A 52 3.32 -3.82 11.08
N LEU A 53 4.10 -4.58 11.86
CA LEU A 53 3.58 -5.37 12.98
C LEU A 53 2.92 -4.50 14.05
N VAL A 54 3.49 -3.33 14.35
CA VAL A 54 2.93 -2.37 15.30
C VAL A 54 1.58 -1.84 14.81
N GLU A 55 1.47 -1.50 13.52
CA GLU A 55 0.25 -0.95 12.95
C GLU A 55 -0.86 -2.01 12.85
N VAL A 56 -0.51 -3.23 12.45
CA VAL A 56 -1.42 -4.39 12.49
C VAL A 56 -1.93 -4.65 13.90
N ARG A 57 -1.08 -4.54 14.94
CA ARG A 57 -1.52 -4.70 16.34
C ARG A 57 -2.48 -3.59 16.79
N LYS A 58 -2.24 -2.33 16.40
CA LYS A 58 -3.15 -1.21 16.72
C LYS A 58 -4.53 -1.38 16.08
N SER A 59 -4.59 -1.97 14.90
CA SER A 59 -5.86 -2.22 14.21
C SER A 59 -6.78 -3.23 14.92
N GLY A 60 -6.28 -3.91 15.96
CA GLY A 60 -7.05 -4.90 16.71
C GLY A 60 -7.31 -6.21 15.95
N LEU A 61 -6.65 -6.40 14.79
CA LEU A 61 -6.69 -7.65 14.04
C LEU A 61 -6.22 -8.81 14.93
N LYS A 62 -7.14 -9.73 15.21
CA LYS A 62 -6.85 -10.96 15.93
C LYS A 62 -6.58 -12.06 14.91
N THR A 63 -5.36 -12.57 14.90
CA THR A 63 -5.07 -13.80 14.15
C THR A 63 -5.56 -15.00 14.95
N PRO A 64 -6.12 -16.03 14.29
CA PRO A 64 -6.45 -17.29 14.95
C PRO A 64 -5.21 -17.91 15.60
N ALA A 65 -5.35 -18.46 16.81
CA ALA A 65 -4.26 -19.10 17.55
C ALA A 65 -3.93 -20.52 17.04
N GLU A 66 -4.07 -20.77 15.74
CA GLU A 66 -3.86 -22.09 15.12
C GLU A 66 -2.43 -22.60 15.35
N ALA A 67 -1.45 -21.70 15.27
CA ALA A 67 -0.06 -22.04 15.57
C ALA A 67 0.14 -22.56 17.00
N VAL A 68 -0.60 -22.01 17.99
CA VAL A 68 -0.53 -22.48 19.39
C VAL A 68 -1.10 -23.89 19.51
N ARG A 69 -2.17 -24.20 18.76
CA ARG A 69 -2.76 -25.54 18.74
C ARG A 69 -1.78 -26.55 18.15
N MET A 70 -1.20 -26.24 16.99
CA MET A 70 -0.22 -27.10 16.30
C MET A 70 1.01 -27.39 17.18
N VAL A 71 1.58 -26.36 17.84
CA VAL A 71 2.74 -26.54 18.73
C VAL A 71 2.42 -27.41 19.95
N ARG A 72 1.18 -27.34 20.46
CA ARG A 72 0.74 -28.20 21.58
C ARG A 72 0.57 -29.65 21.13
N GLU A 73 -0.08 -29.87 19.99
CA GLU A 73 -0.24 -31.21 19.39
C GLU A 73 1.12 -31.88 19.19
N ASP A 74 2.07 -31.19 18.54
CA ASP A 74 3.43 -31.71 18.33
C ASP A 74 4.18 -32.00 19.64
N ARG A 75 3.97 -31.18 20.68
CA ARG A 75 4.59 -31.40 22.00
C ARG A 75 3.99 -32.61 22.70
N ASP A 76 2.67 -32.74 22.71
CA ASP A 76 1.96 -33.81 23.40
C ASP A 76 2.24 -35.16 22.73
N ASP A 77 2.35 -35.18 21.40
CA ASP A 77 2.72 -36.37 20.64
C ASP A 77 4.16 -36.83 20.93
N ARG A 78 5.11 -35.89 21.11
CA ARG A 78 6.47 -36.24 21.55
C ARG A 78 6.54 -36.76 22.99
N SER A 79 5.61 -36.34 23.84
CA SER A 79 5.59 -36.73 25.26
C SER A 79 4.96 -38.10 25.50
N ARG A 80 4.25 -38.65 24.50
CA ARG A 80 3.56 -39.95 24.54
C ARG A 80 4.35 -41.09 23.87
N ARG A 81 5.53 -40.83 23.32
CA ARG A 81 6.48 -41.83 22.81
C ARG A 81 7.52 -42.13 23.88
#